data_AF-A0A940P0E9-F1
#
_entry.id   AF-A0A940P0E9-F1
#
_cell.length_a   1.000
_cell.length_b   1.000
_cell.length_c   1.000
_cell.angle_alpha   90.00
_cell.angle_beta   90.00
_cell.angle_gamma   90.00
#
_symmetry.space_group_name_H-M   'P 1'
#
loop_
_entity.id
_entity.type
_entity.pdbx_description
1 polymer ?
#
loop_
_entity_poly.entity_id
_entity_poly.type
_entity_poly.pdbx_seq_one_letter_code
_entity_poly.pdbx_strand_id
1 'polypeptide(L)'
;MKRIILTAFAVVLTVCSVFLMTGCTGGGSSKDDYATIETARSEMEKMAKSSTRSALGDQGQWYIYDMRLMYQKDNDFFNQMKTDLGDDFDSVLSNGDPIFIGILPFRKSYRLYAGSPDEAHMLYPDWNYEALAKPSN
;
A
#
# COMPACT_ATOMS: atom_id res chain seq x y z
N MET A 1 39.22 -6.29 33.49
CA MET A 1 38.54 -6.16 32.17
C MET A 1 37.83 -7.47 31.79
N LYS A 2 36.83 -7.92 32.58
CA LYS A 2 36.05 -9.14 32.30
C LYS A 2 34.54 -8.97 32.53
N ARG A 3 34.10 -7.78 32.96
CA ARG A 3 32.71 -7.49 33.35
C ARG A 3 31.90 -6.68 32.34
N ILE A 4 32.54 -6.13 31.31
CA ILE A 4 31.87 -5.32 30.28
C ILE A 4 31.36 -6.19 29.12
N ILE A 5 31.93 -7.39 28.92
CA ILE A 5 31.56 -8.29 27.82
C ILE A 5 30.26 -9.06 28.10
N LEU A 6 29.91 -9.29 29.37
CA LEU A 6 28.69 -10.02 29.71
C LEU A 6 27.40 -9.23 29.51
N THR A 7 27.45 -7.89 29.55
CA THR A 7 26.23 -7.07 29.42
C THR A 7 25.81 -6.86 27.96
N ALA A 8 26.75 -6.90 27.02
CA ALA A 8 26.45 -6.76 25.60
C ALA A 8 25.76 -8.00 25.01
N PHE A 9 25.98 -9.19 25.59
CA PHE A 9 25.35 -10.43 25.09
C PHE A 9 23.87 -10.56 25.50
N ALA A 10 23.46 -9.92 26.60
CA ALA A 10 22.08 -9.97 27.08
C ALA A 10 21.11 -9.11 26.24
N VAL A 11 21.60 -8.03 25.62
CA VAL A 11 20.77 -7.15 24.78
C VAL A 11 20.54 -7.74 23.38
N VAL A 12 21.49 -8.51 22.85
CA VAL A 12 21.34 -9.16 21.53
C VAL A 12 20.33 -10.31 21.58
N LEU A 13 20.24 -11.03 22.71
CA LEU A 13 19.32 -12.16 22.86
C LEU A 13 17.84 -11.72 22.98
N THR A 14 17.55 -10.55 23.54
CA THR A 14 16.16 -10.04 23.61
C THR A 14 15.64 -9.56 22.26
N VAL A 15 16.49 -9.05 21.36
CA VAL A 15 16.04 -8.62 20.01
C VAL A 15 15.74 -9.83 19.11
N CYS A 16 16.49 -10.94 19.23
CA CYS A 16 16.17 -12.17 18.48
C CYS A 16 14.92 -12.89 18.99
N SER A 17 14.53 -12.68 20.25
CA SER A 17 13.36 -13.37 20.84
C SER A 17 12.04 -12.79 20.33
N VAL A 18 12.00 -11.50 19.96
CA VAL A 18 10.82 -10.87 19.34
C VAL A 18 10.68 -11.27 17.87
N PHE A 19 11.79 -11.56 17.19
CA PHE A 19 11.77 -11.98 15.78
C PHE A 19 11.45 -13.48 15.57
N LEU A 20 11.59 -14.32 16.61
CA LEU A 20 11.34 -15.77 16.52
C LEU A 20 9.98 -16.22 17.09
N MET A 21 9.19 -15.32 17.69
CA MET A 21 7.83 -15.62 18.16
C MET A 21 6.71 -15.11 17.24
N THR A 22 7.02 -14.55 16.08
CA THR A 22 6.05 -14.28 15.00
C THR A 22 6.02 -15.37 13.92
N GLY A 23 6.68 -16.51 14.17
CA GLY A 23 6.57 -17.73 13.38
C GLY A 23 5.67 -18.75 14.07
N CYS A 24 4.53 -19.04 13.45
CA CYS A 24 3.57 -20.09 13.83
C CYS A 24 2.59 -19.78 14.97
N THR A 25 1.76 -18.75 14.78
CA THR A 25 0.32 -18.97 14.93
C THR A 25 -0.29 -19.03 13.54
N GLY A 26 -0.56 -20.26 13.09
CA GLY A 26 -1.56 -20.51 12.06
C GLY A 26 -2.85 -19.85 12.48
N GLY A 27 -3.11 -18.73 11.84
CA GLY A 27 -4.27 -17.88 12.00
C GLY A 27 -4.15 -16.95 10.84
N GLY A 28 -4.48 -17.44 9.64
CA GLY A 28 -4.63 -16.57 8.48
C GLY A 28 -5.52 -15.44 8.93
N SER A 29 -4.92 -14.27 9.14
CA SER A 29 -5.66 -13.03 9.05
C SER A 29 -6.41 -13.18 7.74
N SER A 30 -7.72 -13.37 7.84
CA SER A 30 -8.61 -13.11 6.73
C SER A 30 -8.35 -11.64 6.42
N LYS A 31 -7.31 -11.35 5.63
CA LYS A 31 -6.99 -10.02 5.14
C LYS A 31 -8.27 -9.55 4.52
N ASP A 32 -8.83 -8.51 5.12
CA ASP A 32 -9.98 -7.86 4.53
C ASP A 32 -9.45 -7.03 3.36
N ASP A 33 -9.28 -7.71 2.23
CA ASP A 33 -8.83 -7.13 0.97
C ASP A 33 -9.74 -5.95 0.60
N TYR A 34 -11.04 -6.08 0.88
CA TYR A 34 -11.99 -5.01 0.63
C TYR A 34 -11.71 -3.79 1.51
N ALA A 35 -11.53 -3.97 2.83
CA ALA A 35 -11.18 -2.85 3.71
C ALA A 35 -9.86 -2.18 3.29
N THR A 36 -8.87 -2.97 2.87
CA THR A 36 -7.59 -2.47 2.36
C THR A 36 -7.78 -1.60 1.12
N ILE A 37 -8.57 -2.09 0.17
CA ILE A 37 -8.91 -1.39 -1.07
C ILE A 37 -9.74 -0.14 -0.79
N GLU A 38 -10.68 -0.18 0.15
CA GLU A 38 -11.50 0.98 0.52
C GLU A 38 -10.70 2.07 1.21
N THR A 39 -9.75 1.70 2.08
CA THR A 39 -8.81 2.67 2.66
C THR A 39 -8.01 3.35 1.57
N ALA A 40 -7.44 2.58 0.63
CA ALA A 40 -6.72 3.13 -0.52
C ALA A 40 -7.62 4.06 -1.37
N ARG A 41 -8.86 3.64 -1.65
CA ARG A 41 -9.84 4.44 -2.40
C ARG A 41 -10.16 5.75 -1.71
N SER A 42 -10.43 5.70 -0.40
CA SER A 42 -10.78 6.86 0.41
C SER A 42 -9.67 7.90 0.38
N GLU A 43 -8.41 7.49 0.62
CA GLU A 43 -7.28 8.41 0.56
C GLU A 43 -7.04 8.96 -0.85
N MET A 44 -7.16 8.12 -1.89
CA MET A 44 -7.04 8.58 -3.26
C MET A 44 -8.14 9.57 -3.66
N GLU A 45 -9.36 9.38 -3.17
CA GLU A 45 -10.46 10.31 -3.40
C GLU A 45 -10.21 11.66 -2.70
N LYS A 46 -9.67 11.65 -1.47
CA LYS A 46 -9.26 12.86 -0.77
C LYS A 46 -8.12 13.58 -1.50
N MET A 47 -7.09 12.83 -1.91
CA MET A 47 -5.96 13.36 -2.68
C MET A 47 -6.42 13.99 -4.00
N ALA A 48 -7.29 13.31 -4.75
CA ALA A 48 -7.82 13.84 -6.00
C ALA A 48 -8.62 15.13 -5.78
N LYS A 49 -9.35 15.25 -4.66
CA LYS A 49 -10.06 16.47 -4.28
C LYS A 49 -9.10 17.60 -3.88
N SER A 50 -8.05 17.28 -3.13
CA SER A 50 -7.09 18.24 -2.55
C SER A 50 -5.95 18.64 -3.49
N SER A 51 -5.64 17.84 -4.51
CA SER A 51 -4.52 18.05 -5.42
C SER A 51 -4.81 19.23 -6.37
N THR A 52 -4.49 20.43 -5.90
CA THR A 52 -4.19 21.65 -6.66
C THR A 52 -2.71 21.71 -7.03
N ARG A 53 -2.10 20.58 -7.43
CA ARG A 53 -0.73 20.60 -7.98
C ARG A 53 -0.77 21.12 -9.43
N SER A 54 -0.71 22.44 -9.53
CA SER A 54 -0.49 23.19 -10.77
C SER A 54 0.97 23.02 -11.23
N ALA A 55 1.32 21.95 -11.95
CA ALA A 55 2.60 21.91 -12.66
C ALA A 55 2.66 20.85 -13.77
N LEU A 56 2.82 21.36 -15.00
CA LEU A 56 3.56 20.77 -16.13
C LEU A 56 2.94 19.59 -16.90
N GLY A 57 2.27 19.97 -17.99
CA GLY A 57 2.15 19.28 -19.28
C GLY A 57 2.30 17.75 -19.33
N ASP A 58 1.17 17.06 -19.24
CA ASP A 58 0.74 16.08 -20.25
C ASP A 58 -0.75 15.76 -19.99
N GLN A 59 -1.64 16.12 -20.92
CA GLN A 59 -3.09 16.14 -20.69
C GLN A 59 -3.78 14.77 -20.81
N GLY A 60 -3.02 13.69 -21.09
CA GLY A 60 -3.59 12.36 -21.34
C GLY A 60 -2.88 11.17 -20.67
N GLN A 61 -1.74 11.36 -20.02
CA GLN A 61 -0.96 10.25 -19.48
C GLN A 61 -1.37 9.92 -18.05
N TRP A 62 -1.66 8.64 -17.82
CA TRP A 62 -1.85 8.08 -16.48
C TRP A 62 -0.49 7.80 -15.85
N TYR A 63 -0.25 8.35 -14.66
CA TYR A 63 0.91 8.00 -13.85
C TYR A 63 0.54 6.81 -12.98
N ILE A 64 1.15 5.66 -13.23
CA ILE A 64 0.90 4.42 -12.48
C ILE A 64 2.01 4.22 -11.44
N TYR A 65 1.61 3.99 -10.20
CA TYR A 65 2.49 3.74 -9.07
C TYR A 65 2.22 2.37 -8.46
N ASP A 66 3.30 1.63 -8.19
CA ASP A 66 3.28 0.38 -7.43
C ASP A 66 3.38 0.70 -5.94
N MET A 67 2.36 0.31 -5.17
CA MET A 67 2.27 0.64 -3.74
C MET A 67 3.34 -0.08 -2.89
N ARG A 68 3.90 -1.18 -3.38
CA ARG A 68 5.00 -1.89 -2.67
C ARG A 68 6.27 -1.05 -2.58
N LEU A 69 6.41 -0.07 -3.48
CA LEU A 69 7.56 0.82 -3.54
C LEU A 69 7.40 2.07 -2.66
N MET A 70 6.25 2.23 -2.00
CA MET A 70 5.92 3.41 -1.20
C MET A 70 6.97 3.71 -0.12
N TYR A 71 7.47 2.69 0.57
CA TYR A 71 8.50 2.87 1.62
C TYR A 71 9.93 2.88 1.07
N GLN A 72 10.13 2.59 -0.21
CA GLN A 72 11.45 2.46 -0.84
C GLN A 72 11.86 3.72 -1.61
N LYS A 73 10.88 4.49 -2.11
CA LYS A 73 11.11 5.64 -2.96
C LYS A 73 10.93 6.93 -2.18
N ASP A 74 11.96 7.76 -2.15
CA ASP A 74 11.87 9.12 -1.66
C ASP A 74 11.28 10.02 -2.76
N ASN A 75 9.95 10.14 -2.76
CA ASN A 75 9.19 10.95 -3.69
C ASN A 75 8.01 11.58 -2.95
N ASP A 76 7.72 12.85 -3.21
CA ASP A 76 6.58 13.57 -2.62
C ASP A 76 5.27 12.79 -2.61
N PHE A 77 4.96 12.11 -3.72
CA PHE A 77 3.75 11.32 -3.84
C PHE A 77 3.76 10.15 -2.84
N PHE A 78 4.84 9.38 -2.78
CA PHE A 78 4.96 8.24 -1.87
C PHE A 78 5.05 8.68 -0.40
N ASN A 79 5.71 9.79 -0.12
CA ASN A 79 5.79 10.36 1.24
C ASN A 79 4.40 10.78 1.74
N GLN A 80 3.59 11.40 0.88
CA GLN A 80 2.20 11.74 1.19
C GLN A 80 1.34 10.48 1.36
N MET A 81 1.42 9.53 0.42
CA MET A 81 0.69 8.25 0.51
C MET A 81 1.00 7.49 1.80
N LYS A 82 2.28 7.42 2.19
CA LYS A 82 2.71 6.78 3.44
C LYS A 82 2.05 7.44 4.65
N THR A 83 2.00 8.77 4.65
CA THR A 83 1.39 9.54 5.75
C THR A 83 -0.11 9.32 5.83
N ASP A 84 -0.79 9.28 4.68
CA ASP A 84 -2.26 9.19 4.61
C ASP A 84 -2.78 7.77 4.85
N LEU A 85 -2.07 6.75 4.36
CA LEU A 85 -2.46 5.35 4.52
C LEU A 85 -2.00 4.72 5.85
N GLY A 86 -0.93 5.23 6.44
CA GLY A 86 -0.32 4.68 7.64
C GLY A 86 0.85 3.72 7.38
N ASP A 87 1.63 3.46 8.42
CA ASP A 87 2.82 2.59 8.36
C ASP A 87 2.48 1.09 8.28
N ASP A 88 1.23 0.72 8.60
CA ASP A 88 0.71 -0.65 8.63
C ASP A 88 -0.13 -1.01 7.40
N PHE A 89 -0.24 -0.11 6.43
CA PHE A 89 -1.00 -0.36 5.21
C PHE A 89 -0.41 -1.51 4.39
N ASP A 90 -1.26 -2.50 4.06
CA ASP A 90 -0.85 -3.62 3.24
C ASP A 90 -1.01 -3.32 1.74
N SER A 91 0.11 -3.26 1.04
CA SER A 91 0.15 -3.05 -0.40
C SER A 91 -0.13 -4.30 -1.24
N VAL A 92 -0.37 -5.46 -0.60
CA VAL A 92 -0.56 -6.76 -1.25
C VAL A 92 -1.81 -7.46 -0.71
N LEU A 93 -2.70 -7.85 -1.60
CA LEU A 93 -3.95 -8.55 -1.28
C LEU A 93 -3.69 -9.99 -0.77
N SER A 94 -4.73 -10.62 -0.23
CA SER A 94 -4.67 -11.99 0.31
C SER A 94 -4.27 -13.05 -0.73
N ASN A 95 -4.60 -12.81 -1.99
CA ASN A 95 -4.22 -13.67 -3.12
C ASN A 95 -2.80 -13.40 -3.66
N GLY A 96 -2.06 -12.46 -3.05
CA GLY A 96 -0.69 -12.10 -3.44
C GLY A 96 -0.60 -10.99 -4.47
N ASP A 97 -1.72 -10.47 -4.96
CA ASP A 97 -1.71 -9.43 -5.98
C ASP A 97 -1.37 -8.05 -5.37
N PRO A 98 -0.41 -7.31 -5.95
CA PRO A 98 -0.08 -5.97 -5.50
C PRO A 98 -1.15 -4.95 -5.91
N ILE A 99 -1.28 -3.90 -5.10
CA ILE A 99 -2.13 -2.74 -5.40
C ILE A 99 -1.33 -1.74 -6.24
N PHE A 100 -1.93 -1.27 -7.34
CA PHE A 100 -1.43 -0.14 -8.11
C PHE A 100 -2.41 1.02 -8.09
N ILE A 101 -1.85 2.22 -8.17
CA ILE A 101 -2.61 3.47 -8.23
C ILE A 101 -2.27 4.20 -9.52
N GLY A 102 -3.30 4.48 -10.31
CA GLY A 102 -3.23 5.38 -11.44
C GLY A 102 -3.70 6.78 -11.06
N ILE A 103 -2.95 7.82 -11.43
CA ILE A 103 -3.33 9.21 -11.19
C ILE A 103 -3.31 9.98 -12.51
N LEU A 104 -4.37 10.74 -12.74
CA LEU A 104 -4.46 11.71 -13.82
C LEU A 104 -4.59 13.12 -13.20
N PRO A 105 -3.46 13.82 -12.95
CA PRO A 105 -3.42 15.02 -12.11
C PRO A 105 -4.37 16.14 -12.56
N PHE A 106 -4.44 16.38 -13.88
CA PHE A 106 -5.26 17.47 -14.44
C PHE A 106 -6.76 17.25 -14.35
N ARG A 107 -7.20 15.98 -14.26
CA ARG A 107 -8.63 15.63 -14.22
C ARG A 107 -9.10 15.25 -12.83
N LYS A 108 -8.25 15.35 -11.81
CA LYS A 108 -8.56 14.89 -10.44
C LYS A 108 -9.15 13.49 -10.45
N SER A 109 -8.60 12.63 -11.31
CA SER A 109 -9.09 11.28 -11.52
C SER A 109 -8.03 10.30 -11.06
N TYR A 110 -8.49 9.23 -10.43
CA TYR A 110 -7.66 8.15 -9.95
C TYR A 110 -8.24 6.82 -10.42
N ARG A 111 -7.37 5.80 -10.46
CA ARG A 111 -7.73 4.40 -10.69
C ARG A 111 -7.00 3.55 -9.67
N LEU A 112 -7.65 2.47 -9.26
CA LEU A 112 -7.03 1.43 -8.45
C LEU A 112 -7.05 0.13 -9.24
N TYR A 113 -5.96 -0.62 -9.13
CA TYR A 113 -5.77 -1.89 -9.79
C TYR A 113 -5.21 -2.93 -8.82
N ALA A 114 -5.47 -4.20 -9.08
CA ALA A 114 -4.89 -5.35 -8.38
C ALA A 114 -4.14 -6.26 -9.37
N GLY A 115 -2.90 -6.64 -9.07
CA GLY A 115 -2.15 -7.60 -9.90
C GLY A 115 -1.44 -6.94 -11.07
N SER A 116 -2.20 -6.35 -12.01
CA SER A 116 -1.65 -5.62 -13.17
C SER A 116 -2.35 -4.27 -13.38
N PRO A 117 -1.66 -3.23 -13.87
CA PRO A 117 -2.26 -1.92 -14.10
C PRO A 117 -2.96 -1.82 -15.47
N ASP A 118 -3.93 -2.71 -15.73
CA ASP A 118 -4.73 -2.75 -16.97
C ASP A 118 -6.25 -2.75 -16.70
N GLU A 119 -7.06 -2.73 -17.76
CA GLU A 119 -8.52 -2.62 -17.63
C GLU A 119 -9.19 -3.84 -16.98
N ALA A 120 -8.65 -5.04 -17.15
CA ALA A 120 -9.20 -6.28 -16.58
C ALA A 120 -8.95 -6.36 -15.07
N HIS A 121 -7.92 -5.67 -14.60
CA HIS A 121 -7.49 -5.67 -13.21
C HIS A 121 -7.94 -4.44 -12.43
N MET A 122 -8.82 -3.63 -13.03
CA MET A 122 -9.28 -2.38 -12.43
C MET A 122 -10.28 -2.66 -11.29
N LEU A 123 -9.99 -2.16 -10.10
CA LEU A 123 -10.89 -2.14 -8.95
C LEU A 123 -11.78 -0.90 -8.96
N TYR A 124 -11.20 0.25 -9.31
CA TYR A 124 -11.92 1.51 -9.40
C TYR A 124 -11.56 2.30 -10.67
N PRO A 125 -12.54 2.95 -11.32
CA PRO A 125 -13.95 3.07 -10.91
C PRO A 125 -14.85 1.86 -11.20
N ASP A 126 -14.44 0.94 -12.09
CA ASP A 126 -15.38 0.00 -12.72
C ASP A 126 -15.52 -1.36 -12.02
N TRP A 127 -14.55 -1.74 -11.18
CA TRP A 127 -14.47 -3.07 -10.54
C TRP A 127 -14.62 -4.23 -11.55
N ASN A 128 -13.64 -4.35 -12.44
CA ASN A 128 -13.52 -5.41 -13.45
C ASN A 128 -12.73 -6.63 -12.94
N TYR A 129 -12.09 -6.51 -11.77
CA TYR A 129 -11.19 -7.53 -11.25
C TYR A 129 -11.96 -8.74 -10.70
N GLU A 130 -12.01 -9.83 -11.47
CA GLU A 130 -12.84 -11.01 -11.18
C GLU A 130 -12.36 -11.85 -10.00
N ALA A 131 -11.07 -11.79 -9.66
CA ALA A 131 -10.50 -12.58 -8.56
C ALA A 131 -10.91 -12.05 -7.18
N LEU A 132 -11.51 -10.85 -7.11
CA LEU A 132 -12.12 -10.30 -5.91
C LEU A 132 -13.55 -9.85 -6.21
N ALA A 133 -14.53 -10.54 -5.64
CA ALA A 133 -15.92 -10.15 -5.80
C ALA A 133 -16.16 -8.76 -5.21
N LYS A 134 -16.89 -7.92 -5.94
CA LYS A 134 -17.42 -6.67 -5.37
C LYS A 134 -18.39 -7.02 -4.25
N PRO A 135 -18.24 -6.49 -3.03
CA PRO A 135 -19.22 -6.74 -1.99
C PRO A 135 -20.60 -6.24 -2.44
N SER A 136 -21.61 -7.05 -2.16
CA SER A 136 -23.01 -6.69 -2.40
C SER A 136 -23.41 -5.69 -1.33
N ASN A 137 -23.77 -4.46 -1.73
CA ASN A 137 -24.36 -3.47 -0.82
C ASN A 137 -25.72 -3.95 -0.28
#